data_AF-A0A392VC91-F1
#
_entry.id   AF-A0A392VC91-F1
#
_cell.length_a   1.000
_cell.length_b   1.000
_cell.length_c   1.000
_cell.angle_alpha   90.00
_cell.angle_beta   90.00
_cell.angle_gamma   90.00
#
_symmetry.space_group_name_H-M   'P 1'
#
loop_
_entity.id
_entity.type
_entity.pdbx_description
1 polymer ?
#
loop_
_entity_poly.entity_id
_entity_poly.type
_entity_poly.pdbx_seq_one_letter_code
_entity_poly.pdbx_strand_id
1 'polypeptide(L)' 'MQPIRQAVFTHFASHFRARTVERPGVENLQFSSLTLAEGGSLTRPFSVEEVKAAVWDCDSYK' A
#
# COMPACT_ATOMS: atom_id res chain seq x y z
N MET A 1 12.59 16.68 40.31
CA MET A 1 11.55 17.24 39.41
C MET A 1 12.15 17.35 38.02
N GLN A 2 11.58 16.70 37.01
CA GLN A 2 12.09 16.84 35.64
C GLN A 2 11.53 18.11 35.00
N PRO A 3 12.34 18.90 34.27
CA PRO A 3 11.84 20.02 33.48
C PRO A 3 10.75 19.56 32.50
N ILE A 4 9.74 20.40 32.25
CA ILE A 4 8.58 20.07 31.40
C ILE A 4 9.02 19.51 30.03
N ARG A 5 10.04 20.13 29.41
CA ARG A 5 10.61 19.67 28.14
C ARG A 5 11.11 18.22 28.22
N GLN A 6 11.76 17.83 29.32
CA GLN A 6 12.31 16.50 29.49
C GLN A 6 11.19 15.46 29.71
N ALA A 7 10.15 15.83 30.45
CA ALA A 7 8.99 14.97 30.65
C ALA A 7 8.26 14.71 29.32
N VAL A 8 8.04 15.76 28.52
CA VAL A 8 7.42 15.67 27.19
C VAL A 8 8.26 14.81 26.24
N PHE A 9 9.58 15.05 26.18
CA PHE A 9 10.47 14.24 25.35
C PHE A 9 10.42 12.76 25.73
N THR A 10 10.52 12.45 27.03
CA THR A 10 10.52 11.07 27.54
C THR A 10 9.20 10.37 27.24
N HIS A 11 8.06 11.07 27.38
CA HIS A 11 6.74 10.54 27.04
C HIS A 11 6.68 10.10 25.57
N PHE A 12 7.02 10.98 24.64
CA PHE A 12 6.92 10.68 23.21
C PHE A 12 8.00 9.71 22.73
N ALA A 13 9.22 9.77 23.28
CA ALA A 13 10.26 8.80 22.99
C ALA A 13 9.85 7.39 23.39
N SER A 14 9.16 7.23 24.52
CA SER A 14 8.62 5.93 24.93
C SER A 14 7.38 5.51 24.14
N HIS A 15 6.51 6.46 23.80
CA HIS A 15 5.24 6.19 23.12
C HIS A 15 5.43 5.79 21.65
N PHE A 16 6.30 6.50 20.94
CA PHE A 16 6.60 6.26 19.52
C PHE A 16 7.80 5.33 19.31
N ARG A 17 8.30 4.69 20.37
CA ARG A 17 9.36 3.69 20.23
C ARG A 17 8.84 2.54 19.39
N ALA A 18 9.54 2.22 18.30
CA ALA A 18 9.30 1.00 17.55
C ALA A 18 9.35 -0.19 18.51
N ARG A 19 8.22 -0.89 18.66
CA ARG A 19 8.17 -2.14 19.40
C ARG A 19 8.58 -3.27 18.45
N THR A 20 9.60 -4.01 18.85
CA THR A 20 9.89 -5.32 18.25
C THR A 20 8.78 -6.26 18.70
N VAL A 21 7.76 -6.38 17.87
CA VAL A 21 6.69 -7.36 18.01
C VAL A 21 6.87 -8.39 16.91
N GLU A 22 6.63 -9.66 17.22
CA GLU A 22 6.50 -10.71 16.20
C GLU A 22 5.32 -10.34 15.30
N ARG A 23 5.63 -9.80 14.13
CA ARG A 23 4.63 -9.54 13.08
C ARG A 23 4.60 -10.79 12.22
N PRO A 24 3.42 -11.41 12.03
CA PRO A 24 3.29 -12.47 11.04
C PRO A 24 3.82 -11.94 9.71
N GLY A 25 4.82 -12.62 9.15
CA GLY A 25 5.32 -12.26 7.84
C GLY A 25 4.43 -12.89 6.75
N VAL A 26 4.86 -12.70 5.51
CA VAL A 26 4.16 -13.21 4.33
C VAL A 26 4.82 -14.48 3.78
N GLU A 27 5.71 -15.12 4.55
CA GLU A 27 6.47 -16.30 4.14
C GLU A 27 5.60 -17.48 3.67
N ASN A 28 4.36 -17.57 4.15
CA ASN A 28 3.40 -18.61 3.76
C ASN A 28 2.37 -18.14 2.73
N LEU A 29 2.52 -16.93 2.19
CA LEU A 29 1.66 -16.42 1.12
C LEU A 29 2.33 -16.66 -0.22
N GLN A 30 1.68 -17.47 -1.06
CA GLN A 30 2.10 -17.65 -2.44
C GLN A 30 1.48 -16.56 -3.31
N PHE A 31 2.29 -15.57 -3.69
CA PHE A 31 1.87 -14.55 -4.64
C PHE A 31 2.10 -15.05 -6.07
N SER A 32 1.08 -14.91 -6.92
CA SER A 32 1.24 -15.08 -8.36
C SER A 32 2.18 -13.97 -8.88
N SER A 33 3.25 -14.38 -9.55
CA SER A 33 4.14 -13.44 -10.24
C SER A 33 3.70 -13.30 -11.69
N LEU A 34 3.75 -12.07 -12.19
CA LEU A 34 3.50 -11.81 -13.60
C LEU A 34 4.65 -12.33 -14.44
N THR A 35 4.31 -12.90 -15.59
CA THR A 35 5.25 -13.16 -16.67
C THR A 35 5.77 -11.84 -17.26
N LEU A 36 6.89 -11.90 -17.98
CA LEU A 36 7.43 -10.72 -18.67
C LEU A 36 6.42 -10.08 -19.63
N ALA A 37 5.61 -10.90 -20.31
CA ALA A 37 4.59 -10.44 -21.25
C ALA A 37 3.42 -9.74 -20.54
N GLU A 38 2.96 -10.29 -19.42
CA GLU A 38 1.93 -9.65 -18.59
C GLU A 38 2.44 -8.33 -18.00
N GLY A 39 3.66 -8.33 -17.47
CA GLY A 39 4.30 -7.11 -16.95
C GLY A 39 4.43 -6.02 -18.01
N GLY A 40 4.88 -6.38 -19.22
CA GLY A 40 4.92 -5.46 -20.35
C GLY A 40 3.54 -4.91 -20.72
N SER A 41 2.51 -5.75 -20.66
CA SER A 41 1.13 -5.36 -20.95
C SER A 41 0.56 -4.35 -19.96
N LEU A 42 1.05 -4.30 -18.71
CA LEU A 42 0.63 -3.29 -17.73
C LEU A 42 1.17 -1.89 -18.03
N THR A 43 2.27 -1.79 -18.77
CA THR A 43 2.90 -0.50 -19.12
C THR A 43 2.42 0.07 -20.46
N ARG A 44 1.61 -0.70 -21.20
CA ARG A 44 1.11 -0.27 -22.52
C ARG A 44 0.10 0.87 -22.35
N PRO A 45 0.13 1.92 -23.20
CA PRO A 45 -0.92 2.91 -23.22
C PRO A 45 -2.27 2.28 -23.57
N PHE A 46 -3.35 2.83 -23.02
CA PHE A 46 -4.71 2.46 -23.37
C PHE A 46 -5.07 2.93 -24.78
N SER A 47 -5.84 2.14 -25.51
CA SER A 47 -6.43 2.59 -26.77
C SER A 47 -7.66 3.47 -26.52
N VAL A 48 -8.01 4.29 -27.49
CA VAL A 48 -9.22 5.12 -27.42
C VAL A 48 -10.48 4.25 -27.32
N GLU A 49 -10.48 3.11 -27.99
CA GLU A 49 -11.56 2.13 -28.00
C GLU A 49 -11.73 1.49 -26.62
N GLU A 50 -10.63 1.09 -25.97
CA GLU A 50 -10.63 0.52 -24.62
C GLU A 50 -11.17 1.54 -23.60
N VAL A 51 -10.70 2.78 -23.67
CA VAL A 51 -11.18 3.86 -22.78
C VAL A 51 -12.66 4.11 -23.00
N LYS A 52 -13.13 4.19 -24.25
CA LYS A 52 -14.55 4.40 -24.56
C LYS A 52 -15.43 3.26 -24.04
N ALA A 53 -14.99 2.01 -24.21
CA ALA A 53 -15.70 0.85 -23.70
C ALA A 53 -15.80 0.87 -22.16
N ALA A 54 -14.67 1.10 -21.47
CA ALA A 54 -14.64 1.14 -20.01
C ALA A 54 -15.49 2.29 -19.42
N VAL A 55 -15.51 3.46 -20.08
CA VAL A 55 -16.37 4.59 -19.67
C VAL A 55 -17.85 4.24 -19.82
N TRP A 56 -18.22 3.58 -20.91
CA TRP A 56 -19.61 3.19 -21.17
C TRP A 56 -20.08 2.04 -20.28
N ASP A 57 -19.20 1.09 -19.96
CA ASP A 57 -19.47 0.02 -18.99
C ASP A 57 -19.61 0.55 -17.56
N CYS A 58 -19.17 1.78 -17.28
CA CYS A 58 -19.27 2.43 -15.98
C CYS A 58 -20.67 3.02 -15.68
N ASP A 59 -21.61 2.99 -16.63
CA ASP A 59 -22.99 3.46 -16.45
C ASP A 59 -23.88 2.55 -15.56
N SER A 60 -23.28 1.63 -14.78
CA SER A 60 -24.02 0.89 -13.75
C SER A 60 -24.15 1.69 -12.44
N TYR A 61 -24.94 2.77 -12.46
CA TYR A 61 -25.79 3.06 -11.31
C TYR A 61 -26.89 1.98 -11.28
N LYS A 62 -26.59 0.83 -10.67
CA LYS A 62 -27.57 -0.16 -10.22
C LYS A 62 -27.37 -0.41 -8.74
#